data_AF-A0A4U8Q794-F1
#
_entry.id   AF-A0A4U8Q794-F1
#
_cell.length_a   1.000
_cell.length_b   1.000
_cell.length_c   1.000
_cell.angle_alpha   90.00
_cell.angle_beta   90.00
_cell.angle_gamma   90.00
#
_symmetry.space_group_name_H-M   'P 1'
#
loop_
_entity.id
_entity.type
_entity.pdbx_description
1 polymer ?
#
loop_
_entity_poly.entity_id
_entity_poly.type
_entity_poly.pdbx_seq_one_letter_code
_entity_poly.pdbx_strand_id
1 'polypeptide(L)'
;MKSKMKMSLWKKIAIITASVLVVMAGAFFIYTGSYYHAEHPVLTEALAQADGSKGVDITSKGNSYFFTPSDQKPETALIFYPGGKVEYTAYADLMQIIAKEGYLCILVKMPFNLAVFDMNAAKDYMDTYDTIKNWYVGGHSLGGAMAAEFAAKYSSRLAGLILLGAYPASDLSSSSLKVLSMYGSMDQVMNREKFKEGLKMMPKVHEEIVIEGGNHAQFGSYGKQKGDGEAAVSQEEQQNTAAKEITGFMSDNP
;
A
#
# COMPACT_ATOMS: atom_id res chain seq x y z
N MET A 1 44.24 -10.18 47.29
CA MET A 1 42.81 -10.32 47.70
C MET A 1 41.98 -9.32 46.89
N LYS A 2 41.31 -9.73 45.79
CA LYS A 2 40.46 -8.82 44.99
C LYS A 2 39.02 -8.91 45.49
N SER A 3 38.55 -7.85 46.15
CA SER A 3 37.15 -7.63 46.50
C SER A 3 36.30 -7.67 45.22
N LYS A 4 35.41 -8.66 45.07
CA LYS A 4 34.39 -8.64 44.02
C LYS A 4 33.38 -7.56 44.41
N MET A 5 33.48 -6.38 43.78
CA MET A 5 32.46 -5.34 43.93
C MET A 5 31.08 -5.93 43.58
N LYS A 6 30.18 -6.02 44.57
CA LYS A 6 28.79 -6.42 44.35
C LYS A 6 28.11 -5.32 43.54
N MET A 7 27.75 -5.64 42.30
CA MET A 7 26.99 -4.74 41.44
C MET A 7 25.64 -4.42 42.11
N SER A 8 25.31 -3.13 42.21
CA SER A 8 24.04 -2.70 42.81
C SER A 8 22.86 -3.29 42.04
N LEU A 9 21.75 -3.58 42.73
CA LEU A 9 20.55 -4.16 42.13
C LEU A 9 20.08 -3.37 40.89
N TRP A 10 20.22 -2.05 40.92
CA TRP A 10 19.84 -1.15 39.83
C TRP A 10 20.72 -1.33 38.58
N LYS A 11 22.03 -1.57 38.75
CA LYS A 11 22.91 -1.89 37.62
C LYS A 11 22.57 -3.24 37.00
N LYS A 12 22.17 -4.23 37.81
CA LYS A 12 21.70 -5.54 37.30
C LYS A 12 20.40 -5.39 36.52
N ILE A 13 19.43 -4.65 37.05
CA ILE A 13 18.17 -4.37 36.36
C ILE A 13 18.45 -3.63 35.06
N ALA A 14 19.26 -2.57 35.08
CA ALA A 14 19.61 -1.82 33.87
C ALA A 14 20.29 -2.68 32.80
N ILE A 15 21.21 -3.57 33.18
CA ILE A 15 21.87 -4.50 32.25
C ILE A 15 20.86 -5.50 31.68
N ILE A 16 20.01 -6.11 32.52
CA ILE A 16 18.99 -7.05 32.06
C ILE A 16 18.02 -6.36 31.10
N THR A 17 17.52 -5.19 31.46
CA THR A 17 16.63 -4.39 30.61
C THR A 17 17.31 -4.05 29.28
N ALA A 18 18.57 -3.59 29.30
CA ALA A 18 19.32 -3.30 28.09
C ALA A 18 19.51 -4.56 27.22
N SER A 19 19.84 -5.71 27.82
CA SER A 19 19.97 -6.98 27.09
C SER A 19 18.65 -7.41 26.46
N VAL A 20 17.53 -7.28 27.18
CA VAL A 20 16.20 -7.60 26.65
C VAL A 20 15.84 -6.66 25.48
N LEU A 21 16.11 -5.36 25.59
CA LEU A 21 15.90 -4.40 24.51
C LEU A 21 16.73 -4.74 23.26
N VAL A 22 18.00 -5.13 23.43
CA VAL A 22 18.86 -5.56 22.31
C VAL A 22 18.31 -6.81 21.63
N VAL A 23 17.84 -7.80 22.40
CA VAL A 23 17.24 -9.01 21.85
C VAL A 23 15.94 -8.69 21.09
N MET A 24 15.07 -7.84 21.65
CA MET A 24 13.84 -7.42 20.99
C MET A 24 14.12 -6.62 19.71
N ALA A 25 15.11 -5.73 19.72
CA ALA A 25 15.53 -4.99 18.53
C ALA A 25 16.09 -5.95 17.47
N GLY A 26 16.95 -6.90 17.85
CA GLY A 26 17.46 -7.92 16.94
C GLY A 26 16.35 -8.76 16.31
N ALA A 27 15.40 -9.25 17.13
CA ALA A 27 14.23 -9.99 16.65
C ALA A 27 13.36 -9.16 15.70
N PHE A 28 13.15 -7.87 16.01
CA PHE A 28 12.42 -6.94 15.15
C PHE A 28 13.08 -6.82 13.77
N PHE A 29 14.38 -6.52 13.70
CA PHE A 29 15.09 -6.37 12.43
C PHE A 29 15.12 -7.67 11.61
N ILE A 30 15.26 -8.84 12.27
CA ILE A 30 15.15 -10.14 11.60
C ILE A 30 13.75 -10.33 11.02
N TYR A 31 12.70 -10.02 11.79
CA TYR A 31 11.31 -10.18 11.35
C TYR A 31 10.96 -9.26 10.17
N THR A 32 11.36 -7.99 10.24
CA THR A 32 11.11 -7.01 9.17
C THR A 32 12.00 -7.20 7.96
N GLY A 33 13.18 -7.82 8.13
CA GLY A 33 14.11 -8.12 7.04
C GLY A 33 13.66 -9.28 6.14
N SER A 34 12.76 -10.15 6.62
CA SER A 34 12.13 -11.18 5.80
C SER A 34 10.85 -10.64 5.18
N TYR A 35 10.81 -10.43 3.87
CA TYR A 35 9.64 -9.89 3.15
C TYR A 35 9.58 -10.44 1.71
N TYR A 36 8.45 -10.24 1.03
CA TYR A 36 8.26 -10.59 -0.37
C TYR A 36 8.96 -9.57 -1.26
N HIS A 37 9.96 -10.02 -2.01
CA HIS A 37 10.68 -9.18 -2.95
C HIS A 37 9.89 -8.99 -4.24
N ALA A 38 10.04 -7.83 -4.87
CA ALA A 38 9.48 -7.62 -6.18
C ALA A 38 10.15 -8.57 -7.18
N GLU A 39 9.34 -9.23 -8.00
CA GLU A 39 9.79 -9.79 -9.26
C GLU A 39 9.92 -8.59 -10.21
N HIS A 40 11.06 -8.41 -10.87
CA HIS A 40 11.49 -7.11 -11.44
C HIS A 40 11.29 -6.95 -12.97
N PRO A 41 10.08 -6.95 -13.56
CA PRO A 41 9.93 -6.68 -14.98
C PRO A 41 9.92 -5.17 -15.33
N VAL A 42 9.17 -4.32 -14.61
CA VAL A 42 8.89 -2.95 -15.13
C VAL A 42 9.89 -1.88 -14.73
N LEU A 43 10.32 -1.78 -13.46
CA LEU A 43 11.16 -0.66 -13.02
C LEU A 43 12.57 -0.68 -13.63
N THR A 44 13.13 -1.87 -13.83
CA THR A 44 14.47 -2.03 -14.42
C THR A 44 14.48 -1.55 -15.87
N GLU A 45 13.43 -1.84 -16.64
CA GLU A 45 13.30 -1.41 -18.03
C GLU A 45 12.89 0.05 -18.17
N ALA A 46 11.98 0.53 -17.32
CA ALA A 46 11.44 1.88 -17.42
C ALA A 46 12.42 2.95 -16.93
N LEU A 47 13.24 2.67 -15.91
CA LEU A 47 14.31 3.58 -15.49
C LEU A 47 15.46 3.64 -16.52
N ALA A 48 15.65 2.59 -17.32
CA ALA A 48 16.62 2.60 -18.42
C ALA A 48 16.16 3.43 -19.63
N GLN A 49 14.86 3.75 -19.72
CA GLN A 49 14.22 4.46 -20.83
C GLN A 49 13.38 5.66 -20.34
N ALA A 50 13.88 6.40 -19.34
CA ALA A 50 13.21 7.55 -18.75
C ALA A 50 13.19 8.77 -19.71
N ASP A 51 12.64 8.59 -20.92
CA ASP A 51 12.45 9.60 -21.96
C ASP A 51 10.97 9.75 -22.38
N GLY A 52 10.04 9.10 -21.66
CA GLY A 52 8.61 9.13 -21.95
C GLY A 52 8.17 8.23 -23.10
N SER A 53 9.07 7.45 -23.71
CA SER A 53 8.77 6.57 -24.85
C SER A 53 7.68 5.52 -24.59
N LYS A 54 7.40 5.19 -23.32
CA LYS A 54 6.34 4.27 -22.89
C LYS A 54 5.06 4.97 -22.37
N GLY A 55 4.94 6.30 -22.56
CA GLY A 55 3.78 7.11 -22.16
C GLY A 55 3.70 7.46 -20.67
N VAL A 56 4.65 7.00 -19.85
CA VAL A 56 4.74 7.29 -18.41
C VAL A 56 6.17 7.61 -18.03
N ASP A 57 6.37 8.76 -17.38
CA ASP A 57 7.61 9.18 -16.76
C ASP A 57 7.67 8.64 -15.33
N ILE A 58 8.66 7.78 -15.08
CA ILE A 58 8.91 7.22 -13.75
C ILE A 58 10.07 7.96 -13.09
N THR A 59 9.79 8.62 -11.97
CA THR A 59 10.82 9.32 -11.20
C THR A 59 10.86 8.82 -9.76
N SER A 60 12.07 8.78 -9.19
CA SER A 60 12.27 8.56 -7.76
C SER A 60 12.46 9.91 -7.08
N LYS A 61 11.61 10.22 -6.09
CA LYS A 61 11.77 11.40 -5.25
C LYS A 61 11.72 10.99 -3.78
N GLY A 62 12.82 11.26 -3.08
CA GLY A 62 13.04 10.72 -1.75
C GLY A 62 13.14 9.19 -1.81
N ASN A 63 12.19 8.52 -1.18
CA ASN A 63 12.15 7.07 -1.06
C ASN A 63 11.01 6.42 -1.85
N SER A 64 10.17 7.20 -2.55
CA SER A 64 8.96 6.73 -3.24
C SER A 64 9.07 6.93 -4.76
N TYR A 65 8.31 6.15 -5.52
CA TYR A 65 8.23 6.27 -6.98
C TYR A 65 6.99 7.04 -7.42
N PHE A 66 7.15 7.85 -8.45
CA PHE A 66 6.11 8.65 -9.09
C PHE A 66 5.99 8.18 -10.53
N PHE A 67 4.77 7.83 -10.93
CA PHE A 67 4.41 7.42 -12.27
C PHE A 67 3.52 8.53 -12.83
N THR A 68 4.08 9.35 -13.72
CA THR A 68 3.42 10.53 -14.27
C THR A 68 3.10 10.29 -15.73
N PRO A 69 1.87 10.52 -16.22
CA PRO A 69 1.59 10.46 -17.66
C PRO A 69 2.48 11.46 -18.41
N SER A 70 3.15 11.01 -19.47
CA SER A 70 4.13 11.85 -20.20
C SER A 70 3.47 12.86 -21.16
N ASP A 71 2.20 12.64 -21.53
CA ASP A 71 1.48 13.40 -22.56
C ASP A 71 0.57 14.50 -22.00
N GLN A 72 0.33 14.53 -20.69
CA GLN A 72 -0.56 15.48 -20.04
C GLN A 72 -0.15 15.80 -18.60
N LYS A 73 -0.69 16.90 -18.07
CA LYS A 73 -0.54 17.24 -16.66
C LYS A 73 -1.70 16.63 -15.87
N PRO A 74 -1.46 15.68 -14.95
CA PRO A 74 -2.54 15.07 -14.18
C PRO A 74 -3.12 16.07 -13.18
N GLU A 75 -4.45 16.12 -13.07
CA GLU A 75 -5.17 16.85 -12.02
C GLU A 75 -5.70 15.93 -10.91
N THR A 76 -5.66 14.61 -11.14
CA THR A 76 -6.06 13.57 -10.19
C THR A 76 -4.86 12.68 -9.87
N ALA A 77 -4.71 12.30 -8.60
CA ALA A 77 -3.61 11.46 -8.16
C ALA A 77 -4.05 10.34 -7.21
N LEU A 78 -3.40 9.18 -7.33
CA LEU A 78 -3.50 8.05 -6.43
C LEU A 78 -2.21 7.90 -5.61
N ILE A 79 -2.31 8.03 -4.29
CA ILE A 79 -1.24 7.67 -3.36
C ILE A 79 -1.47 6.23 -2.90
N PHE A 80 -0.54 5.33 -3.21
CA PHE A 80 -0.70 3.89 -3.00
C PHE A 80 0.20 3.35 -1.88
N TYR A 81 -0.42 2.65 -0.93
CA TYR A 81 0.24 2.03 0.23
C TYR A 81 0.42 0.53 -0.03
N PRO A 82 1.67 0.04 -0.14
CA PRO A 82 1.95 -1.36 -0.43
C PRO A 82 1.56 -2.30 0.72
N GLY A 83 1.33 -3.57 0.38
CA GLY A 83 1.05 -4.64 1.34
C GLY A 83 2.14 -4.83 2.39
N GLY A 84 1.74 -5.31 3.56
CA GLY A 84 2.65 -5.56 4.67
C GLY A 84 3.67 -6.64 4.34
N LYS A 85 4.95 -6.37 4.59
CA LYS A 85 6.07 -7.24 4.24
C LYS A 85 6.14 -7.55 2.74
N VAL A 86 5.77 -6.60 1.89
CA VAL A 86 5.97 -6.64 0.44
C VAL A 86 6.84 -5.47 0.03
N GLU A 87 7.83 -5.71 -0.81
CA GLU A 87 8.63 -4.64 -1.40
C GLU A 87 7.72 -3.71 -2.21
N TYR A 88 7.72 -2.42 -1.90
CA TYR A 88 6.80 -1.45 -2.50
C TYR A 88 6.85 -1.44 -4.04
N THR A 89 8.02 -1.68 -4.64
CA THR A 89 8.24 -1.78 -6.08
C THR A 89 7.44 -2.87 -6.77
N ALA A 90 6.92 -3.86 -6.03
CA ALA A 90 6.10 -4.92 -6.59
C ALA A 90 4.78 -4.40 -7.19
N TYR A 91 4.31 -3.20 -6.82
CA TYR A 91 3.10 -2.60 -7.38
C TYR A 91 3.37 -1.69 -8.58
N ALA A 92 4.61 -1.62 -9.06
CA ALA A 92 4.99 -0.71 -10.16
C ALA A 92 4.20 -0.95 -11.45
N ASP A 93 3.94 -2.22 -11.79
CA ASP A 93 3.19 -2.59 -12.99
C ASP A 93 1.77 -2.01 -12.94
N LEU A 94 1.06 -2.22 -11.83
CA LEU A 94 -0.27 -1.66 -11.59
C LEU A 94 -0.25 -0.13 -11.65
N MET A 95 0.72 0.52 -11.00
CA MET A 95 0.84 1.98 -11.02
C MET A 95 1.12 2.52 -12.43
N GLN A 96 1.91 1.80 -13.23
CA GLN A 96 2.20 2.17 -14.61
C GLN A 96 0.95 2.06 -15.49
N ILE A 97 0.15 1.00 -15.33
CA ILE A 97 -1.11 0.85 -16.09
C ILE A 97 -2.06 2.00 -15.76
N ILE A 98 -2.25 2.32 -14.47
CA ILE A 98 -3.11 3.43 -14.04
C ILE A 98 -2.57 4.78 -14.54
N ALA A 99 -1.25 5.00 -14.49
CA ALA A 99 -0.66 6.25 -14.94
C ALA A 99 -0.80 6.49 -16.45
N LYS A 100 -0.82 5.43 -17.27
CA LYS A 100 -1.10 5.54 -18.71
C LYS A 100 -2.50 6.09 -19.01
N GLU A 101 -3.44 5.92 -18.08
CA GLU A 101 -4.81 6.45 -18.19
C GLU A 101 -4.92 7.92 -17.73
N GLY A 102 -3.80 8.60 -17.45
CA GLY A 102 -3.78 10.04 -17.18
C GLY A 102 -3.72 10.45 -15.70
N TYR A 103 -3.48 9.50 -14.81
CA TYR A 103 -3.43 9.75 -13.36
C TYR A 103 -2.00 9.79 -12.83
N LEU A 104 -1.71 10.71 -11.90
CA LEU A 104 -0.45 10.62 -11.15
C LEU A 104 -0.55 9.47 -10.15
N CYS A 105 0.35 8.48 -10.22
CA CYS A 105 0.45 7.45 -9.19
C CYS A 105 1.70 7.63 -8.33
N ILE A 106 1.52 7.68 -7.01
CA ILE A 106 2.60 7.82 -6.02
C ILE A 106 2.69 6.52 -5.23
N LEU A 107 3.71 5.72 -5.51
CA LEU A 107 3.97 4.45 -4.87
C LEU A 107 4.86 4.64 -3.65
N VAL A 108 4.25 4.59 -2.46
CA VAL A 108 4.90 5.00 -1.22
C VAL A 108 5.79 3.89 -0.67
N LYS A 109 7.06 4.19 -0.40
CA LYS A 109 7.94 3.27 0.34
C LYS A 109 7.73 3.41 1.83
N MET A 110 7.07 2.40 2.40
CA MET A 110 6.81 2.34 3.84
C MET A 110 8.04 1.90 4.64
N PRO A 111 8.29 2.46 5.85
CA PRO A 111 9.34 1.98 6.72
C PRO A 111 9.16 0.48 7.01
N PHE A 112 10.23 -0.29 6.87
CA PHE A 112 10.23 -1.75 7.11
C PHE A 112 9.22 -2.54 6.27
N ASN A 113 8.76 -2.00 5.13
CA ASN A 113 7.67 -2.56 4.31
C ASN A 113 6.35 -2.71 5.09
N LEU A 114 6.10 -1.83 6.05
CA LEU A 114 4.97 -1.91 6.96
C LEU A 114 4.33 -0.52 7.12
N ALA A 115 3.15 -0.34 6.52
CA ALA A 115 2.45 0.95 6.50
C ALA A 115 2.05 1.48 7.91
N VAL A 116 2.00 0.60 8.92
CA VAL A 116 1.74 0.99 10.33
C VAL A 116 2.78 1.98 10.87
N PHE A 117 3.99 2.01 10.31
CA PHE A 117 5.05 2.93 10.73
C PHE A 117 4.95 4.32 10.09
N ASP A 118 4.13 4.48 9.05
CA ASP A 118 3.94 5.78 8.40
C ASP A 118 2.53 5.91 7.79
N MET A 119 1.52 5.77 8.63
CA MET A 119 0.11 5.88 8.21
C MET A 119 -0.25 7.28 7.67
N ASN A 120 0.58 8.30 7.93
CA ASN A 120 0.31 9.68 7.48
C ASN A 120 1.13 10.07 6.25
N ALA A 121 1.89 9.17 5.63
CA ALA A 121 2.78 9.45 4.50
C ALA A 121 2.09 10.22 3.35
N ALA A 122 0.79 9.98 3.14
CA ALA A 122 0.01 10.62 2.08
C ALA A 122 -0.10 12.15 2.26
N LYS A 123 -0.10 12.62 3.51
CA LYS A 123 -0.23 14.05 3.83
C LYS A 123 0.89 14.87 3.18
N ASP A 124 2.12 14.39 3.23
CA ASP A 124 3.28 15.15 2.73
C ASP A 124 3.20 15.37 1.21
N TYR A 125 2.70 14.37 0.47
CA TYR A 125 2.46 14.52 -0.97
C TYR A 125 1.30 15.48 -1.26
N MET A 126 0.19 15.35 -0.54
CA MET A 126 -0.99 16.22 -0.69
C MET A 126 -0.70 17.69 -0.34
N ASP A 127 0.25 17.94 0.57
CA ASP A 127 0.66 19.30 0.95
C ASP A 127 1.68 19.90 -0.02
N THR A 128 2.38 19.07 -0.81
CA THR A 128 3.46 19.49 -1.71
C THR A 128 2.99 19.73 -3.16
N TYR A 129 2.00 18.96 -3.64
CA TYR A 129 1.57 18.99 -5.04
C TYR A 129 0.24 19.76 -5.20
N ASP A 130 0.35 21.06 -5.43
CA ASP A 130 -0.79 22.00 -5.56
C ASP A 130 -1.57 21.88 -6.88
N THR A 131 -0.97 21.28 -7.90
CA THR A 131 -1.62 21.06 -9.21
C THR A 131 -2.66 19.94 -9.18
N ILE A 132 -2.62 19.07 -8.17
CA ILE A 132 -3.59 17.98 -8.01
C ILE A 132 -4.82 18.52 -7.29
N LYS A 133 -5.97 18.42 -7.94
CA LYS A 133 -7.28 18.80 -7.41
C LYS A 133 -7.93 17.65 -6.65
N ASN A 134 -7.75 16.43 -7.16
CA ASN A 134 -8.49 15.26 -6.71
C ASN A 134 -7.53 14.20 -6.17
N TRP A 135 -7.56 14.00 -4.86
CA TRP A 135 -6.66 13.07 -4.19
C TRP A 135 -7.38 11.78 -3.82
N TYR A 136 -6.80 10.68 -4.28
CA TYR A 136 -7.15 9.34 -3.86
C TYR A 136 -6.03 8.77 -3.02
N VAL A 137 -6.41 8.03 -1.97
CA VAL A 137 -5.49 7.16 -1.25
C VAL A 137 -5.96 5.74 -1.45
N GLY A 138 -5.03 4.81 -1.59
CA GLY A 138 -5.38 3.41 -1.65
C GLY A 138 -4.26 2.53 -1.14
N GLY A 139 -4.54 1.24 -1.04
CA GLY A 139 -3.52 0.30 -0.68
C GLY A 139 -3.97 -1.15 -0.74
N HIS A 140 -2.99 -2.03 -0.66
CA HIS A 140 -3.19 -3.46 -0.65
C HIS A 140 -3.06 -4.02 0.77
N SER A 141 -3.97 -4.92 1.18
CA SER A 141 -3.87 -5.67 2.44
C SER A 141 -3.64 -4.75 3.66
N LEU A 142 -2.56 -4.94 4.43
CA LEU A 142 -2.17 -4.03 5.53
C LEU A 142 -2.01 -2.57 5.08
N GLY A 143 -1.47 -2.33 3.89
CA GLY A 143 -1.37 -0.99 3.30
C GLY A 143 -2.74 -0.36 3.08
N GLY A 144 -3.71 -1.14 2.61
CA GLY A 144 -5.10 -0.71 2.44
C GLY A 144 -5.77 -0.37 3.78
N ALA A 145 -5.54 -1.17 4.82
CA ALA A 145 -6.02 -0.86 6.16
C ALA A 145 -5.48 0.49 6.67
N MET A 146 -4.19 0.77 6.45
CA MET A 146 -3.57 2.05 6.86
C MET A 146 -3.96 3.22 5.95
N ALA A 147 -4.24 2.98 4.68
CA ALA A 147 -4.85 3.95 3.80
C ALA A 147 -6.26 4.33 4.28
N ALA A 148 -7.03 3.38 4.80
CA ALA A 148 -8.33 3.65 5.41
C ALA A 148 -8.21 4.46 6.73
N GLU A 149 -7.22 4.16 7.57
CA GLU A 149 -6.88 4.98 8.75
C GLU A 149 -6.58 6.43 8.36
N PHE A 150 -5.76 6.62 7.32
CA PHE A 150 -5.48 7.95 6.77
C PHE A 150 -6.77 8.62 6.27
N ALA A 151 -7.57 7.89 5.49
CA ALA A 151 -8.78 8.40 4.89
C ALA A 151 -9.83 8.82 5.93
N ALA A 152 -9.96 8.08 7.04
CA ALA A 152 -10.86 8.43 8.13
C ALA A 152 -10.49 9.77 8.78
N LYS A 153 -9.18 10.05 8.88
CA LYS A 153 -8.66 11.30 9.46
C LYS A 153 -8.70 12.49 8.50
N TYR A 154 -8.55 12.27 7.20
CA TYR A 154 -8.45 13.33 6.18
C TYR A 154 -9.53 13.27 5.10
N SER A 155 -10.70 12.71 5.42
CA SER A 155 -11.79 12.46 4.46
C SER A 155 -12.19 13.70 3.66
N SER A 156 -12.18 14.89 4.27
CA SER A 156 -12.53 16.15 3.60
C SER A 156 -11.50 16.63 2.56
N ARG A 157 -10.32 15.99 2.51
CA ARG A 157 -9.24 16.30 1.56
C ARG A 157 -9.11 15.24 0.45
N LEU A 158 -9.97 14.23 0.45
CA LEU A 158 -9.89 13.09 -0.45
C LEU A 158 -11.16 12.98 -1.29
N ALA A 159 -11.00 12.64 -2.57
CA ALA A 159 -12.09 12.31 -3.47
C ALA A 159 -12.58 10.86 -3.25
N GLY A 160 -11.67 9.95 -2.92
CA GLY A 160 -12.02 8.56 -2.62
C GLY A 160 -10.90 7.74 -1.98
N LEU A 161 -11.28 6.52 -1.57
CA LEU A 161 -10.39 5.50 -1.00
C LEU A 161 -10.49 4.21 -1.84
N ILE A 162 -9.35 3.59 -2.13
CA ILE A 162 -9.26 2.33 -2.89
C ILE A 162 -8.64 1.23 -2.02
N LEU A 163 -9.35 0.13 -1.82
CA LEU A 163 -8.95 -0.99 -0.98
C LEU A 163 -8.81 -2.26 -1.82
N LEU A 164 -7.58 -2.77 -1.93
CA LEU A 164 -7.28 -4.02 -2.65
C LEU A 164 -6.99 -5.12 -1.63
N GLY A 165 -7.77 -6.20 -1.63
CA GLY A 165 -7.62 -7.30 -0.66
C GLY A 165 -7.64 -6.81 0.80
N ALA A 166 -8.37 -5.74 1.07
CA ALA A 166 -8.34 -5.02 2.33
C ALA A 166 -9.74 -4.58 2.77
N TYR A 167 -9.85 -4.23 4.05
CA TYR A 167 -11.04 -3.64 4.65
C TYR A 167 -10.60 -2.49 5.58
N PRO A 168 -11.49 -1.53 5.87
CA PRO A 168 -11.17 -0.44 6.78
C PRO A 168 -10.78 -0.95 8.16
N ALA A 169 -9.72 -0.39 8.74
CA ALA A 169 -9.40 -0.56 10.16
C ALA A 169 -10.03 0.53 11.05
N SER A 170 -10.55 1.60 10.42
CA SER A 170 -11.22 2.74 11.03
C SER A 170 -12.64 2.90 10.50
N ASP A 171 -13.51 3.47 11.33
CA ASP A 171 -14.90 3.74 10.99
C ASP A 171 -15.03 4.90 10.00
N LEU A 172 -15.49 4.59 8.78
CA LEU A 172 -15.80 5.52 7.71
C LEU A 172 -17.33 5.63 7.49
N SER A 173 -18.16 4.99 8.31
CA SER A 173 -19.61 4.85 8.08
C SER A 173 -20.37 6.18 8.07
N SER A 174 -19.87 7.19 8.79
CA SER A 174 -20.41 8.55 8.78
C SER A 174 -19.78 9.47 7.72
N SER A 175 -18.80 9.00 6.97
CA SER A 175 -18.10 9.76 5.94
C SER A 175 -18.93 9.83 4.64
N SER A 176 -18.77 10.92 3.90
CA SER A 176 -19.24 11.03 2.51
C SER A 176 -18.21 10.55 1.48
N LEU A 177 -17.05 10.06 1.96
CA LEU A 177 -15.97 9.57 1.10
C LEU A 177 -16.46 8.36 0.30
N LYS A 178 -16.16 8.34 -0.99
CA LYS A 178 -16.45 7.20 -1.86
C LYS A 178 -15.37 6.13 -1.68
N VAL A 179 -15.77 4.87 -1.62
CA VAL A 179 -14.84 3.76 -1.40
C VAL A 179 -15.02 2.71 -2.48
N LEU A 180 -13.92 2.36 -3.16
CA LEU A 180 -13.82 1.16 -3.99
C LEU A 180 -13.13 0.06 -3.20
N SER A 181 -13.81 -1.07 -3.01
CA SER A 181 -13.28 -2.27 -2.39
C SER A 181 -13.19 -3.39 -3.41
N MET A 182 -12.01 -3.99 -3.57
CA MET A 182 -11.77 -5.00 -4.59
C MET A 182 -10.95 -6.16 -4.03
N TYR A 183 -11.33 -7.39 -4.33
CA TYR A 183 -10.58 -8.57 -3.91
C TYR A 183 -10.78 -9.74 -4.88
N GLY A 184 -9.87 -10.70 -4.86
CA GLY A 184 -9.96 -11.91 -5.68
C GLY A 184 -10.91 -12.97 -5.10
N SER A 185 -11.64 -13.70 -5.95
CA SER A 185 -12.49 -14.81 -5.48
C SER A 185 -11.69 -16.00 -4.93
N MET A 186 -10.41 -16.11 -5.27
CA MET A 186 -9.44 -17.07 -4.72
C MET A 186 -8.59 -16.50 -3.58
N ASP A 187 -8.87 -15.28 -3.09
CA ASP A 187 -8.14 -14.70 -1.94
C ASP A 187 -8.43 -15.50 -0.65
N GLN A 188 -7.37 -16.12 -0.11
CA GLN A 188 -7.40 -16.87 1.16
C GLN A 188 -6.59 -16.19 2.28
N VAL A 189 -5.95 -15.06 2.00
CA VAL A 189 -5.19 -14.28 2.99
C VAL A 189 -6.14 -13.35 3.76
N MET A 190 -7.09 -12.75 3.06
CA MET A 190 -8.03 -11.83 3.67
C MET A 190 -8.97 -12.57 4.62
N ASN A 191 -8.94 -12.18 5.90
CA ASN A 191 -9.84 -12.73 6.89
C ASN A 191 -11.29 -12.31 6.59
N ARG A 192 -12.12 -13.27 6.15
CA ARG A 192 -13.50 -13.04 5.72
C ARG A 192 -14.44 -12.61 6.85
N GLU A 193 -14.18 -12.99 8.10
CA GLU A 193 -14.96 -12.53 9.25
C GLU A 193 -14.69 -11.05 9.52
N LYS A 194 -13.41 -10.67 9.58
CA LYS A 194 -13.00 -9.27 9.73
C LYS A 194 -13.42 -8.41 8.55
N PHE A 195 -13.44 -8.95 7.34
CA PHE A 195 -13.99 -8.26 6.18
C PHE A 195 -15.47 -7.94 6.38
N LYS A 196 -16.29 -8.91 6.79
CA LYS A 196 -17.71 -8.70 7.10
C LYS A 196 -17.94 -7.68 8.23
N GLU A 197 -17.05 -7.64 9.21
CA GLU A 197 -17.06 -6.60 10.25
C GLU A 197 -16.68 -5.23 9.67
N GLY A 198 -15.66 -5.19 8.81
CA GLY A 198 -15.20 -4.00 8.10
C GLY A 198 -16.26 -3.38 7.20
N LEU A 199 -17.16 -4.18 6.61
CA LEU A 199 -18.30 -3.67 5.85
C LEU A 199 -19.21 -2.76 6.70
N LYS A 200 -19.29 -2.96 8.02
CA LYS A 200 -20.06 -2.08 8.92
C LYS A 200 -19.38 -0.71 9.10
N MET A 201 -18.07 -0.65 8.87
CA MET A 201 -17.26 0.56 8.92
C MET A 201 -17.16 1.26 7.57
N MET A 202 -17.69 0.68 6.49
CA MET A 202 -17.72 1.32 5.18
C MET A 202 -18.73 2.48 5.16
N PRO A 203 -18.48 3.53 4.35
CA PRO A 203 -19.47 4.55 4.10
C PRO A 203 -20.68 3.96 3.37
N LYS A 204 -21.81 4.69 3.43
CA LYS A 204 -23.07 4.28 2.79
C LYS A 204 -22.94 4.07 1.28
N VAL A 205 -22.05 4.83 0.64
CA VAL A 205 -21.76 4.73 -0.79
C VAL A 205 -20.38 4.09 -0.94
N HIS A 206 -20.36 2.80 -1.22
CA HIS A 206 -19.17 2.04 -1.57
C HIS A 206 -19.47 1.08 -2.72
N GLU A 207 -18.44 0.82 -3.52
CA GLU A 207 -18.47 -0.16 -4.61
C GLU A 207 -17.62 -1.35 -4.19
N GLU A 208 -18.17 -2.56 -4.35
CA GLU A 208 -17.49 -3.82 -4.04
C GLU A 208 -17.35 -4.64 -5.31
N ILE A 209 -16.12 -5.00 -5.67
CA ILE A 209 -15.80 -5.75 -6.88
C ILE A 209 -15.05 -7.02 -6.50
N VAL A 210 -15.54 -8.15 -7.02
CA VAL A 210 -14.84 -9.43 -6.92
C VAL A 210 -14.17 -9.73 -8.26
N ILE A 211 -12.85 -9.84 -8.27
CA ILE A 211 -12.12 -10.33 -9.46
C ILE A 211 -12.23 -11.85 -9.47
N GLU A 212 -13.06 -12.37 -10.37
CA GLU A 212 -13.22 -13.81 -10.50
C GLU A 212 -11.92 -14.49 -10.93
N GLY A 213 -11.53 -15.53 -10.19
CA GLY A 213 -10.27 -16.24 -10.39
C GLY A 213 -9.04 -15.51 -9.84
N GLY A 214 -9.15 -14.24 -9.43
CA GLY A 214 -8.04 -13.50 -8.83
C GLY A 214 -7.73 -13.98 -7.41
N ASN A 215 -6.50 -13.78 -6.93
CA ASN A 215 -6.09 -14.06 -5.55
C ASN A 215 -5.62 -12.80 -4.82
N HIS A 216 -5.09 -12.93 -3.60
CA HIS A 216 -4.57 -11.79 -2.85
C HIS A 216 -3.28 -11.24 -3.45
N ALA A 217 -2.35 -12.14 -3.82
CA ALA A 217 -0.98 -11.76 -4.13
C ALA A 217 -0.86 -10.93 -5.42
N GLN A 218 -1.63 -11.29 -6.45
CA GLN A 218 -1.47 -10.78 -7.82
C GLN A 218 -1.83 -9.30 -8.02
N PHE A 219 -2.33 -8.59 -6.99
CA PHE A 219 -2.36 -7.12 -7.04
C PHE A 219 -0.96 -6.50 -7.13
N GLY A 220 0.09 -7.24 -6.74
CA GLY A 220 1.49 -6.88 -7.00
C GLY A 220 2.26 -8.04 -7.63
N SER A 221 3.47 -7.72 -8.08
CA SER A 221 4.41 -8.60 -8.78
C SER A 221 5.48 -9.09 -7.80
N TYR A 222 5.11 -9.99 -6.88
CA TYR A 222 6.01 -10.53 -5.83
C TYR A 222 5.89 -12.04 -5.63
N GLY A 223 5.31 -12.73 -6.62
CA GLY A 223 5.13 -14.18 -6.63
C GLY A 223 4.06 -14.68 -5.65
N LYS A 224 4.09 -15.99 -5.37
CA LYS A 224 3.10 -16.66 -4.51
C LYS A 224 3.25 -16.23 -3.05
N GLN A 225 2.15 -15.78 -2.44
CA GLN A 225 2.09 -15.51 -1.00
C GLN A 225 1.70 -16.76 -0.21
N LYS A 226 2.31 -16.92 0.98
CA LYS A 226 2.02 -18.04 1.87
C LYS A 226 0.61 -17.89 2.44
N GLY A 227 -0.20 -18.93 2.29
CA GLY A 227 -1.58 -18.97 2.79
C GLY A 227 -2.59 -18.27 1.87
N ASP A 228 -2.17 -17.83 0.69
CA ASP A 228 -3.08 -17.37 -0.35
C ASP A 228 -3.59 -18.53 -1.20
N GLY A 229 -4.69 -18.31 -1.91
CA GLY A 229 -5.19 -19.27 -2.90
C GLY A 229 -4.43 -19.20 -4.22
N GLU A 230 -4.55 -20.27 -5.00
CA GLU A 230 -4.04 -20.29 -6.36
C GLU A 230 -5.00 -19.54 -7.28
N ALA A 231 -4.49 -18.52 -7.97
CA ALA A 231 -5.28 -17.78 -8.95
C ALA A 231 -5.60 -18.65 -10.17
N ALA A 232 -6.80 -18.46 -10.72
CA ALA A 232 -7.24 -19.04 -11.99
C ALA A 232 -7.01 -18.09 -13.19
N VAL A 233 -6.70 -16.83 -12.93
CA VAL A 233 -6.31 -15.82 -13.93
C VAL A 233 -4.87 -15.42 -13.76
N SER A 234 -4.25 -14.90 -14.82
CA SER A 234 -2.87 -14.42 -14.77
C SER A 234 -2.72 -13.15 -13.92
N GLN A 235 -1.51 -12.89 -13.44
CA GLN A 235 -1.19 -11.64 -12.73
C GLN A 235 -1.49 -10.41 -13.59
N GLU A 236 -1.09 -10.44 -14.87
CA GLU A 236 -1.34 -9.34 -15.81
C GLU A 236 -2.85 -9.09 -15.99
N GLU A 237 -3.65 -10.15 -16.14
CA GLU A 237 -5.11 -10.04 -16.25
C GLU A 237 -5.75 -9.43 -14.99
N GLN A 238 -5.31 -9.87 -13.80
CA GLN A 238 -5.81 -9.31 -12.55
C GLN A 238 -5.40 -7.85 -12.37
N GLN A 239 -4.15 -7.48 -12.69
CA GLN A 239 -3.68 -6.10 -12.59
C GLN A 239 -4.36 -5.18 -13.61
N ASN A 240 -4.57 -5.63 -14.85
CA ASN A 240 -5.32 -4.88 -15.86
C ASN A 240 -6.78 -4.68 -15.45
N THR A 241 -7.42 -5.72 -14.91
CA THR A 241 -8.78 -5.61 -14.37
C THR A 241 -8.82 -4.61 -13.22
N ALA A 242 -7.91 -4.73 -12.26
CA ALA A 242 -7.84 -3.81 -11.13
C ALA A 242 -7.61 -2.36 -11.58
N ALA A 243 -6.67 -2.13 -12.50
CA ALA A 243 -6.37 -0.81 -13.02
C ALA A 243 -7.59 -0.18 -13.71
N LYS A 244 -8.29 -0.96 -14.56
CA LYS A 244 -9.50 -0.51 -15.26
C LYS A 244 -10.61 -0.08 -14.30
N GLU A 245 -10.89 -0.89 -13.29
CA GLU A 245 -11.94 -0.56 -12.31
C GLU A 245 -11.52 0.63 -11.42
N ILE A 246 -10.23 0.74 -11.08
CA ILE A 246 -9.67 1.91 -10.36
C ILE A 246 -9.81 3.19 -11.18
N THR A 247 -9.42 3.17 -12.46
CA THR A 247 -9.47 4.37 -13.32
C THR A 247 -10.90 4.75 -13.68
N GLY A 248 -11.79 3.77 -13.87
CA GLY A 248 -13.23 4.01 -14.00
C GLY A 248 -13.81 4.68 -12.75
N PHE A 249 -13.51 4.13 -11.57
CA PHE A 249 -13.93 4.72 -10.30
C PHE A 249 -13.41 6.15 -10.11
N MET A 250 -12.13 6.42 -10.42
CA MET A 250 -11.60 7.79 -10.30
C MET A 250 -12.21 8.76 -11.32
N SER A 251 -12.52 8.29 -12.52
CA SER A 251 -13.14 9.09 -13.59
C SER A 251 -14.58 9.47 -13.27
N ASP A 252 -15.36 8.55 -12.68
CA ASP A 252 -16.77 8.79 -12.34
C ASP A 252 -16.93 9.68 -11.10
N ASN A 253 -15.82 9.90 -10.37
CA ASN A 253 -15.81 10.57 -9.08
C ASN A 253 -14.74 11.68 -9.00
N PRO A 254 -14.67 12.62 -9.96
CA PRO A 254 -13.64 13.65 -9.96
C PRO A 254 -13.67 14.49 -8.68
#